data_AF-D3DJI2-F1
#
_entry.id   AF-D3DJI2-F1
#
_cell.length_a   1.000
_cell.length_b   1.000
_cell.length_c   1.000
_cell.angle_alpha   90.00
_cell.angle_beta   90.00
_cell.angle_gamma   90.00
#
_symmetry.space_group_name_H-M   'P 1'
#
loop_
_entity.id
_entity.type
_entity.pdbx_description
1 polymer ?
#
loop_
_entity_poly.entity_id
_entity_poly.type
_entity_poly.pdbx_seq_one_letter_code
_entity_poly.pdbx_strand_id
1 'polypeptide(L)'
;MDEITVGKYTVRTDRYYTKEHEWALIRGNKAWIGITDYAQKELGDIVYVDLPSVGQTYESADTIANVESVKNVAPIYSPLSGTVVEVNQQLIDEPHLINESPYDDGWIAVIELSDPMEVEDLMPAQDYAELLVEIIKDEKGESISLELPEEEITPSVEESLDALPEEELPYEEKER
;
A
#
# COMPACT_ATOMS: atom_id res chain seq x y z
N MET A 1 0.86 -4.82 -10.17
CA MET A 1 0.50 -4.36 -8.81
C MET A 1 -0.79 -3.63 -9.01
N ASP A 2 -1.83 -4.05 -8.29
CA ASP A 2 -3.15 -3.47 -8.49
C ASP A 2 -3.21 -2.11 -7.79
N GLU A 3 -3.93 -1.19 -8.40
CA GLU A 3 -4.10 0.18 -7.89
C GLU A 3 -5.57 0.59 -7.98
N ILE A 4 -6.00 1.40 -7.03
CA ILE A 4 -7.31 2.04 -6.99
C ILE A 4 -7.10 3.50 -7.37
N THR A 5 -7.88 3.99 -8.33
CA THR A 5 -7.84 5.41 -8.71
C THR A 5 -9.00 6.16 -8.05
N VAL A 6 -8.66 7.26 -7.38
CA VAL A 6 -9.60 8.18 -6.74
C VAL A 6 -9.42 9.56 -7.36
N GLY A 7 -10.15 9.85 -8.44
CA GLY A 7 -10.00 11.09 -9.20
C GLY A 7 -8.60 11.21 -9.82
N LYS A 8 -7.75 12.10 -9.27
CA LYS A 8 -6.35 12.28 -9.72
C LYS A 8 -5.33 11.56 -8.84
N TYR A 9 -5.79 10.83 -7.82
CA TYR A 9 -4.96 10.22 -6.80
C TYR A 9 -4.88 8.71 -7.01
N THR A 10 -3.70 8.15 -6.82
CA THR A 10 -3.46 6.69 -6.90
C THR A 10 -3.32 6.10 -5.51
N VAL A 11 -3.94 4.95 -5.26
CA VAL A 11 -3.80 4.15 -4.03
C VAL A 11 -3.33 2.74 -4.41
N ARG A 12 -2.26 2.23 -3.80
CA ARG A 12 -1.76 0.88 -4.07
C ARG A 12 -2.38 -0.15 -3.13
N THR A 13 -2.68 -1.33 -3.65
CA THR A 13 -3.34 -2.39 -2.88
C THR A 13 -2.40 -3.26 -2.06
N ASP A 14 -1.08 -3.09 -2.21
CA ASP A 14 -0.04 -3.92 -1.59
C ASP A 14 0.40 -3.47 -0.18
N ARG A 15 -0.24 -2.44 0.38
CA ARG A 15 0.18 -1.78 1.62
C ARG A 15 -1.01 -1.27 2.43
N TYR A 16 -0.72 -0.89 3.67
CA TYR A 16 -1.68 -0.30 4.59
C TYR A 16 -1.48 1.22 4.68
N TYR A 17 -2.49 1.91 5.21
CA TYR A 17 -2.59 3.36 5.22
C TYR A 17 -3.05 3.91 6.57
N THR A 18 -2.72 5.17 6.84
CA THR A 18 -3.18 5.94 8.01
C THR A 18 -4.17 7.04 7.59
N LYS A 19 -4.87 7.62 8.57
CA LYS A 19 -5.77 8.76 8.32
C LYS A 19 -4.99 10.03 8.00
N GLU A 20 -3.75 10.08 8.48
CA GLU A 20 -2.78 11.15 8.32
C GLU A 20 -2.00 11.06 7.00
N HIS A 21 -2.37 10.08 6.15
CA HIS A 21 -1.89 9.93 4.77
C HIS A 21 -0.44 9.44 4.65
N GLU A 22 -0.01 8.61 5.60
CA GLU A 22 1.15 7.72 5.46
C GLU A 22 0.74 6.35 4.93
N TRP A 23 1.73 5.60 4.44
CA TRP A 23 1.57 4.21 4.08
C TRP A 23 2.63 3.33 4.75
N ALA A 24 2.28 2.06 4.99
CA ALA A 24 3.16 1.02 5.52
C ALA A 24 3.12 -0.22 4.62
N LEU A 25 4.24 -0.51 3.93
CA LEU A 25 4.42 -1.75 3.17
C LEU A 25 5.14 -2.77 4.05
N ILE A 26 4.44 -3.85 4.41
CA ILE A 26 4.92 -4.83 5.39
C ILE A 26 5.54 -6.03 4.67
N ARG A 27 6.75 -6.41 5.08
CA ARG A 27 7.40 -7.65 4.63
C ARG A 27 8.08 -8.35 5.80
N GLY A 28 7.50 -9.46 6.24
CA GLY A 28 7.97 -10.16 7.43
C GLY A 28 7.80 -9.30 8.68
N ASN A 29 8.90 -9.05 9.41
CA ASN A 29 8.90 -8.22 10.61
C ASN A 29 9.32 -6.76 10.35
N LYS A 30 9.36 -6.32 9.08
CA LYS A 30 9.75 -4.96 8.71
C LYS A 30 8.61 -4.24 7.98
N ALA A 31 8.53 -2.94 8.19
CA ALA A 31 7.63 -2.05 7.45
C ALA A 31 8.42 -0.91 6.80
N TRP A 32 8.20 -0.71 5.50
CA TRP A 32 8.62 0.48 4.78
C TRP A 32 7.54 1.54 4.95
N ILE A 33 7.96 2.77 5.24
CA ILE A 33 7.07 3.90 5.52
C ILE A 33 7.32 5.00 4.49
N GLY A 34 6.26 5.66 4.06
CA GLY A 34 6.31 6.88 3.25
C GLY A 34 4.97 7.62 3.28
N ILE A 35 4.82 8.66 2.45
CA ILE A 35 3.57 9.41 2.33
C ILE A 35 2.82 9.06 1.05
N THR A 36 1.50 9.23 1.05
CA THR A 36 0.67 8.90 -0.11
C THR A 36 0.80 9.90 -1.25
N ASP A 37 0.34 9.50 -2.43
CA ASP A 37 0.19 10.39 -3.58
C ASP A 37 -0.80 11.55 -3.32
N TYR A 38 -1.79 11.34 -2.45
CA TYR A 38 -2.61 12.43 -1.94
C TYR A 38 -1.78 13.43 -1.13
N ALA A 39 -1.06 12.96 -0.12
CA ALA A 39 -0.27 13.80 0.77
C ALA A 39 0.75 14.67 0.01
N GLN A 40 1.53 14.08 -0.88
CA GLN A 40 2.55 14.82 -1.64
C GLN A 40 1.93 15.91 -2.53
N LYS A 41 0.76 15.66 -3.13
CA LYS A 41 0.05 16.65 -3.97
C LYS A 41 -0.49 17.81 -3.14
N GLU A 42 -0.96 17.54 -1.93
CA GLU A 42 -1.46 18.59 -1.03
C GLU A 42 -0.31 19.42 -0.43
N LEU A 43 0.84 18.80 -0.16
CA LEU A 43 2.06 19.52 0.25
C LEU A 43 2.65 20.35 -0.90
N GLY A 44 2.58 19.84 -2.13
CA GLY A 44 3.19 20.46 -3.32
C GLY A 44 4.67 20.11 -3.43
N ASP A 45 5.46 21.01 -4.02
CA ASP A 45 6.87 20.74 -4.35
C ASP A 45 7.72 20.56 -3.08
N ILE A 46 8.17 19.33 -2.84
CA ILE A 46 8.99 18.95 -1.68
C ILE A 46 10.44 19.34 -1.94
N VAL A 47 11.03 20.04 -0.99
CA VAL A 47 12.38 20.61 -1.11
C VAL A 47 13.33 20.12 -0.03
N TYR A 48 12.81 19.51 1.06
CA TYR A 48 13.63 18.98 2.13
C TYR A 48 12.89 17.88 2.91
N VAL A 49 13.65 16.92 3.44
CA VAL A 49 13.16 15.84 4.31
C VAL A 49 14.10 15.69 5.50
N ASP A 50 13.54 15.82 6.70
CA ASP A 50 14.23 15.53 7.96
C ASP A 50 14.06 14.05 8.30
N LEU A 51 15.07 13.24 7.94
CA LEU A 51 15.04 11.79 8.12
C LEU A 51 15.36 11.39 9.58
N PRO A 52 14.76 10.29 10.08
CA PRO A 52 15.13 9.74 11.39
C PRO A 52 16.56 9.18 11.38
N SER A 53 17.07 8.85 12.57
CA SER A 53 18.33 8.11 12.70
C SER A 53 18.11 6.61 12.84
N VAL A 54 18.94 5.81 12.15
CA VAL A 54 18.98 4.36 12.35
C VAL A 54 19.28 4.03 13.82
N GLY A 55 18.49 3.11 14.39
CA GLY A 55 18.54 2.70 15.79
C GLY A 55 17.61 3.48 16.72
N GLN A 56 16.97 4.56 16.26
CA GLN A 56 15.91 5.22 17.04
C GLN A 56 14.63 4.38 17.07
N THR A 57 13.90 4.46 18.18
CA THR A 57 12.62 3.78 18.36
C THR A 57 11.51 4.81 18.47
N TYR A 58 10.38 4.49 17.85
CA TYR A 58 9.18 5.31 17.80
C TYR A 58 7.99 4.44 18.17
N GLU A 59 7.03 5.00 18.89
CA GLU A 59 5.71 4.40 19.06
C GLU A 59 4.82 4.78 17.85
N SER A 60 3.74 4.04 17.64
CA SER A 60 2.72 4.43 16.66
C SER A 60 2.22 5.86 16.95
N ALA A 61 2.00 6.63 15.88
CA ALA A 61 1.66 8.04 15.88
C ALA A 61 2.74 9.01 16.42
N ASP A 62 3.94 8.56 16.78
CA ASP A 62 5.07 9.46 17.01
C ASP A 62 5.55 10.09 15.69
N THR A 63 6.06 11.32 15.73
CA THR A 63 6.68 11.96 14.55
C THR A 63 8.01 11.29 14.22
N ILE A 64 8.06 10.57 13.09
CA ILE A 64 9.26 9.85 12.62
C ILE A 64 10.11 10.70 11.67
N ALA A 65 9.50 11.61 10.92
CA ALA A 65 10.20 12.49 9.98
C ALA A 65 9.43 13.82 9.84
N ASN A 66 10.08 14.83 9.23
CA ASN A 66 9.38 16.03 8.75
C ASN A 66 9.63 16.21 7.26
N VAL A 67 8.58 16.57 6.51
CA VAL A 67 8.68 16.89 5.09
C VAL A 67 8.42 18.39 4.92
N GLU A 68 9.33 19.06 4.23
CA GLU A 68 9.22 20.48 3.93
C GLU A 68 9.06 20.70 2.42
N SER A 69 8.04 21.47 2.08
CA SER A 69 7.72 21.93 0.73
C SER A 69 7.94 23.44 0.64
N VAL A 70 7.84 23.98 -0.57
CA VAL A 70 7.85 25.45 -0.79
C VAL A 70 6.73 26.17 -0.02
N LYS A 71 5.67 25.46 0.38
CA LYS A 71 4.46 26.05 0.99
C LYS A 71 4.34 25.79 2.48
N ASN A 72 4.77 24.62 2.95
CA ASN A 72 4.46 24.12 4.29
C ASN A 72 5.50 23.11 4.79
N VAL A 73 5.56 22.96 6.11
CA VAL A 73 6.29 21.88 6.80
C VAL A 73 5.26 20.99 7.46
N ALA A 74 5.35 19.68 7.21
CA ALA A 74 4.43 18.71 7.78
C ALA A 74 5.19 17.60 8.53
N PRO A 75 4.77 17.26 9.76
CA PRO A 75 5.26 16.06 10.43
C PRO A 75 4.72 14.83 9.71
N ILE A 76 5.55 13.80 9.63
CA ILE A 76 5.18 12.46 9.19
C ILE A 76 5.16 11.56 10.42
N TYR A 77 4.06 10.84 10.62
CA TYR A 77 3.90 9.99 11.78
C TYR A 77 4.30 8.54 11.47
N SER A 78 4.82 7.83 12.47
CA SER A 78 5.07 6.40 12.36
C SER A 78 3.73 5.65 12.36
N PRO A 79 3.40 4.87 11.32
CA PRO A 79 2.16 4.07 11.32
C PRO A 79 2.17 2.99 12.41
N LEU A 80 3.35 2.47 12.75
CA LEU A 80 3.55 1.34 13.66
C LEU A 80 4.71 1.64 14.61
N SER A 81 4.68 1.04 15.78
CA SER A 81 5.74 1.06 16.77
C SER A 81 6.92 0.21 16.31
N GLY A 82 8.14 0.73 16.39
CA GLY A 82 9.31 0.02 15.90
C GLY A 82 10.63 0.77 16.01
N THR A 83 11.71 0.07 15.68
CA THR A 83 13.06 0.63 15.60
C THR A 83 13.46 0.85 14.15
N VAL A 84 13.96 2.03 13.81
CA VAL A 84 14.46 2.36 12.47
C VAL A 84 15.69 1.52 12.16
N VAL A 85 15.61 0.70 11.11
CA VAL A 85 16.70 -0.17 10.63
C VAL A 85 17.31 0.32 9.33
N GLU A 86 16.60 1.17 8.60
CA GLU A 86 17.06 1.75 7.32
C GLU A 86 16.39 3.09 7.08
N VAL A 87 17.07 4.00 6.38
CA VAL A 87 16.52 5.30 5.97
C VAL A 87 16.92 5.58 4.54
N ASN A 88 16.06 6.26 3.79
CA ASN A 88 16.33 6.58 2.40
C ASN A 88 17.25 7.79 2.27
N GLN A 89 18.55 7.53 2.32
CA GLN A 89 19.58 8.57 2.20
C GLN A 89 19.51 9.35 0.88
N GLN A 90 18.87 8.80 -0.17
CA GLN A 90 18.72 9.50 -1.44
C GLN A 90 17.87 10.77 -1.31
N LEU A 91 16.92 10.80 -0.37
CA LEU A 91 16.03 11.95 -0.14
C LEU A 91 16.76 13.20 0.38
N ILE A 92 18.01 13.07 0.85
CA ILE A 92 18.83 14.21 1.27
C ILE A 92 19.21 15.07 0.06
N ASP A 93 19.60 14.41 -1.04
CA ASP A 93 20.01 15.06 -2.28
C ASP A 93 18.85 15.20 -3.27
N GLU A 94 17.88 14.28 -3.22
CA GLU A 94 16.78 14.15 -4.18
C GLU A 94 15.40 14.10 -3.47
N PRO A 95 14.99 15.14 -2.71
CA PRO A 95 13.72 15.15 -1.99
C PRO A 95 12.47 15.10 -2.89
N HIS A 96 12.61 15.51 -4.16
CA HIS A 96 11.56 15.47 -5.17
C HIS A 96 11.11 14.04 -5.53
N LEU A 97 11.88 13.00 -5.18
CA LEU A 97 11.46 11.61 -5.35
C LEU A 97 10.15 11.30 -4.61
N ILE A 98 9.85 12.01 -3.51
CA ILE A 98 8.56 11.88 -2.84
C ILE A 98 7.40 12.38 -3.74
N ASN A 99 7.62 13.42 -4.54
CA ASN A 99 6.60 13.89 -5.49
C ASN A 99 6.46 12.98 -6.71
N GLU A 100 7.58 12.45 -7.23
CA GLU A 100 7.60 11.66 -8.46
C GLU A 100 7.23 10.19 -8.25
N SER A 101 7.65 9.62 -7.13
CA SER A 101 7.63 8.18 -6.85
C SER A 101 7.24 7.89 -5.38
N PRO A 102 6.12 8.44 -4.86
CA PRO A 102 5.78 8.40 -3.42
C PRO A 102 5.67 6.98 -2.84
N TYR A 103 5.40 6.00 -3.70
CA TYR A 103 5.18 4.60 -3.31
C TYR A 103 6.36 3.67 -3.61
N ASP A 104 7.35 4.12 -4.39
CA ASP A 104 8.57 3.38 -4.69
C ASP A 104 9.76 4.14 -4.13
N ASP A 105 10.41 5.00 -4.93
CA ASP A 105 11.69 5.63 -4.58
C ASP A 105 11.57 6.72 -3.50
N GLY A 106 10.35 7.17 -3.21
CA GLY A 106 10.00 8.16 -2.19
C GLY A 106 9.75 7.60 -0.79
N TRP A 107 10.09 6.34 -0.51
CA TRP A 107 10.03 5.79 0.85
C TRP A 107 10.98 6.55 1.79
N ILE A 108 10.61 6.69 3.06
CA ILE A 108 11.32 7.52 4.05
C ILE A 108 12.21 6.67 4.95
N ALA A 109 11.63 5.67 5.59
CA ALA A 109 12.31 4.82 6.56
C ALA A 109 11.79 3.38 6.51
N VAL A 110 12.62 2.45 6.99
CA VAL A 110 12.23 1.08 7.30
C VAL A 110 12.34 0.88 8.79
N ILE A 111 11.28 0.39 9.41
CA ILE A 111 11.27 0.00 10.82
C ILE A 111 11.19 -1.52 10.96
N GLU A 112 11.85 -2.05 11.98
CA GLU A 112 11.59 -3.37 12.52
C GLU A 112 10.49 -3.24 13.59
N LEU A 113 9.41 -4.00 13.42
CA LEU A 113 8.18 -3.84 14.22
C LEU A 113 8.39 -4.33 15.65
N SER A 114 7.99 -3.50 16.62
CA SER A 114 7.95 -3.85 18.05
C SER A 114 6.70 -4.67 18.39
N ASP A 115 5.57 -4.35 17.75
CA ASP A 115 4.32 -5.09 17.88
C ASP A 115 3.66 -5.29 16.49
N PRO A 116 3.76 -6.48 15.89
CA PRO A 116 3.14 -6.77 14.61
C PRO A 116 1.60 -6.71 14.62
N MET A 117 0.93 -6.72 15.78
CA MET A 117 -0.53 -6.67 15.85
C MET A 117 -1.11 -5.29 15.52
N GLU A 118 -0.34 -4.21 15.69
CA GLU A 118 -0.79 -2.84 15.39
C GLU A 118 -1.17 -2.65 13.90
N VAL A 119 -0.78 -3.56 13.02
CA VAL A 119 -1.20 -3.59 11.62
C VAL A 119 -2.72 -3.68 11.49
N GLU A 120 -3.40 -4.31 12.46
CA GLU A 120 -4.87 -4.42 12.48
C GLU A 120 -5.56 -3.07 12.67
N ASP A 121 -4.86 -2.05 13.19
CA ASP A 121 -5.38 -0.70 13.38
C ASP A 121 -5.19 0.19 12.13
N LEU A 122 -4.43 -0.29 11.13
CA LEU A 122 -4.21 0.43 9.88
C LEU A 122 -5.31 0.15 8.85
N MET A 123 -5.52 1.10 7.95
CA MET A 123 -6.53 0.97 6.89
C MET A 123 -5.99 0.14 5.72
N PRO A 124 -6.74 -0.86 5.23
CA PRO A 124 -6.47 -1.43 3.92
C PRO A 124 -6.70 -0.38 2.82
N ALA A 125 -6.17 -0.64 1.62
CA ALA A 125 -6.24 0.28 0.49
C ALA A 125 -7.66 0.72 0.12
N GLN A 126 -8.64 -0.19 0.23
CA GLN A 126 -10.04 0.09 -0.05
C GLN A 126 -10.61 1.15 0.91
N ASP A 127 -10.41 0.97 2.21
CA ASP A 127 -10.88 1.90 3.25
C ASP A 127 -10.22 3.28 3.10
N TYR A 128 -8.93 3.32 2.74
CA TYR A 128 -8.24 4.58 2.46
C TYR A 128 -8.79 5.27 1.20
N ALA A 129 -9.09 4.51 0.15
CA ALA A 129 -9.69 5.07 -1.06
C ALA A 129 -11.08 5.66 -0.79
N GLU A 130 -11.90 5.00 0.04
CA GLU A 130 -13.19 5.51 0.50
C GLU A 130 -13.04 6.80 1.33
N LEU A 131 -12.07 6.84 2.25
CA LEU A 131 -11.72 8.06 2.99
C LEU A 131 -11.37 9.21 2.05
N LEU A 132 -10.57 8.97 1.00
CA LEU A 132 -10.23 10.00 0.02
C LEU A 132 -11.46 10.51 -0.74
N VAL A 133 -12.41 9.64 -1.08
CA VAL A 133 -13.66 10.08 -1.72
C VAL A 133 -14.43 11.04 -0.82
N GLU A 134 -14.54 10.73 0.47
CA GLU A 134 -15.20 11.60 1.45
C GLU A 134 -14.49 12.96 1.57
N ILE A 135 -13.17 12.95 1.75
CA ILE A 135 -12.35 14.17 1.84
C ILE A 135 -12.54 15.06 0.60
N ILE A 136 -12.43 14.50 -0.61
CA ILE A 136 -12.51 15.29 -1.83
C ILE A 136 -13.92 15.85 -2.05
N LYS A 137 -14.95 15.05 -1.72
CA LYS A 137 -16.33 15.49 -1.80
C LYS A 137 -16.59 16.66 -0.85
N ASP A 138 -16.05 16.63 0.35
CA ASP A 138 -16.24 17.68 1.35
C ASP A 138 -15.44 18.95 1.01
N GLU A 139 -14.22 18.82 0.51
CA GLU A 139 -13.38 19.97 0.16
C GLU A 139 -13.80 20.70 -1.12
N LYS A 140 -14.26 19.96 -2.14
CA LYS A 140 -14.49 20.50 -3.49
C LYS A 140 -15.95 20.46 -3.93
N GLY A 141 -16.83 19.80 -3.18
CA GLY A 141 -18.23 19.61 -3.56
C GLY A 141 -18.40 18.75 -4.82
N GLU A 142 -17.36 18.04 -5.25
CA GLU A 142 -17.35 17.19 -6.44
C GLU A 142 -17.68 15.75 -6.07
N SER A 143 -18.61 15.12 -6.80
CA SER A 143 -18.89 13.69 -6.68
C SER A 143 -17.83 12.91 -7.48
N ILE A 144 -17.00 12.12 -6.81
CA ILE A 144 -15.98 11.27 -7.43
C ILE A 144 -16.36 9.80 -7.29
N SER A 145 -16.00 9.01 -8.30
CA SER A 145 -16.23 7.56 -8.36
C SER A 145 -14.94 6.83 -8.01
N LEU A 146 -15.02 5.70 -7.31
CA LEU A 146 -13.89 4.78 -7.17
C LEU A 146 -13.76 3.94 -8.45
N GLU A 147 -12.58 3.96 -9.05
CA GLU A 147 -12.23 3.00 -10.12
C GLU A 147 -11.43 1.87 -9.48
N LEU A 148 -12.09 0.71 -9.31
CA LEU A 148 -11.49 -0.51 -8.79
C LEU A 148 -10.83 -1.29 -9.95
N PRO A 149 -9.72 -2.00 -9.70
CA PRO A 149 -9.16 -2.91 -10.69
C PRO A 149 -10.19 -3.99 -11.04
N GLU A 150 -10.35 -4.30 -12.33
CA GLU A 150 -11.20 -5.40 -12.77
C GLU A 150 -10.66 -6.70 -12.15
N GLU A 151 -11.45 -7.38 -11.30
CA GLU A 151 -11.07 -8.71 -10.81
C GLU A 151 -10.89 -9.64 -12.03
N GLU A 152 -9.69 -10.16 -12.24
CA GLU A 152 -9.53 -11.33 -13.10
C GLU A 152 -10.30 -12.47 -12.45
N ILE A 153 -11.49 -12.74 -12.99
CA ILE A 153 -12.28 -13.92 -12.68
C ILE A 153 -11.43 -15.12 -13.07
N THR A 154 -10.62 -15.63 -12.16
CA THR A 154 -10.02 -16.95 -12.33
C THR A 154 -11.19 -17.93 -12.32
N PRO A 155 -11.46 -18.67 -13.42
CA PRO A 155 -12.48 -19.69 -13.38
C PRO A 155 -12.02 -20.72 -12.34
N SER A 156 -12.79 -20.81 -11.25
CA SER A 156 -12.70 -21.90 -10.30
C SER A 156 -12.79 -23.21 -11.08
N VAL A 157 -11.91 -24.14 -10.71
CA VAL A 157 -11.74 -25.45 -11.34
C VAL A 157 -13.10 -26.17 -11.40
N GLU A 158 -13.79 -26.09 -12.53
CA GLU A 158 -14.89 -26.99 -12.87
C GLU A 158 -14.30 -28.36 -13.22
N GLU A 159 -14.76 -29.37 -12.46
CA GLU A 159 -14.84 -30.79 -12.82
C GLU A 159 -13.73 -31.37 -13.70
N SER A 160 -12.67 -31.87 -13.07
CA SER A 160 -11.95 -33.04 -13.59
C SER A 160 -12.85 -34.28 -13.47
N LEU A 161 -13.69 -34.49 -14.48
CA LEU A 161 -14.48 -35.70 -14.66
C LEU A 161 -14.27 -36.24 -16.08
N ASP A 162 -13.02 -36.52 -16.43
CA ASP A 162 -12.72 -37.31 -17.63
C ASP A 162 -11.46 -38.15 -17.42
N ALA A 163 -11.70 -39.46 -17.29
CA ALA A 163 -10.85 -40.59 -17.68
C ALA A 163 -10.92 -41.73 -16.65
N LEU A 164 -12.04 -42.47 -16.65
CA LEU A 164 -12.01 -43.89 -16.30
C LEU A 164 -12.08 -44.69 -17.60
N PRO A 165 -11.13 -45.58 -17.90
CA PRO A 165 -11.12 -46.33 -19.14
C PRO A 165 -12.28 -47.33 -19.18
N GLU A 166 -12.96 -47.42 -20.32
CA GLU A 166 -13.92 -48.49 -20.61
C GLU A 166 -13.16 -49.83 -20.63
N GLU A 167 -13.36 -50.67 -19.61
CA GLU A 167 -12.98 -52.08 -19.68
C GLU A 167 -13.90 -52.78 -20.70
N GLU A 168 -13.33 -53.18 -21.84
CA GLU A 168 -14.01 -54.07 -22.77
C GLU A 168 -14.24 -55.45 -22.13
N LEU A 169 -15.50 -55.77 -21.86
CA LEU A 169 -15.90 -57.14 -21.52
C LEU A 169 -15.91 -58.00 -22.80
N PRO A 170 -15.18 -59.13 -22.84
CA PRO A 170 -15.19 -60.01 -24.00
C PRO A 170 -16.49 -60.84 -24.00
N TYR A 171 -17.33 -60.61 -25.01
CA TYR A 171 -18.42 -61.53 -25.37
C TYR A 171 -17.88 -62.53 -26.40
N GLU A 172 -17.55 -63.76 -25.97
CA GLU A 172 -17.42 -64.89 -26.90
C GLU A 172 -18.79 -65.53 -27.13
N GLU A 173 -19.26 -65.44 -28.37
CA GLU A 173 -20.43 -66.13 -28.89
C GLU A 173 -20.25 -67.65 -28.86
N LYS A 174 -21.28 -68.35 -28.37
CA LYS A 174 -21.45 -69.78 -28.64
C LYS A 174 -22.06 -69.96 -30.03
N GLU A 175 -21.35 -70.65 -30.93
CA GLU A 175 -21.99 -71.42 -31.99
C GLU A 175 -21.35 -72.81 -32.19
N ARG A 176 -22.24 -73.80 -32.21
CA ARG A 176 -22.15 -75.23 -32.60
C ARG A 176 -21.55 -76.26 -31.63
#